data_AF-A0A1F9RTH2-F1
#
_entry.id   AF-A0A1F9RTH2-F1
#
_cell.length_a   1.000
_cell.length_b   1.000
_cell.length_c   1.000
_cell.angle_alpha   90.00
_cell.angle_beta   90.00
_cell.angle_gamma   90.00
#
_symmetry.space_group_name_H-M   'P 1'
#
loop_
_entity.id
_entity.type
_entity.pdbx_description
1 polymer ?
#
loop_
_entity_poly.entity_id
_entity_poly.type
_entity_poly.pdbx_seq_one_letter_code
_entity_poly.pdbx_strand_id
1 'polypeptide(L)'
;MICPKCGRRNAEGAHECEHCGIIFIRWMIQQYRALDEPPPPPPGKMAPAPPVAVAFSFPRAFTRTTLLGCTSAALLVGLLAGRLLPRHAPQPWESTAPVRVGEAELREHAAPVLRDASEGGRSRGIAMTPAALLPYFEQGANDFTLENLKAAAAAAGKGVPTMTAEEDDGHAHRDTPYRCLREGAWTYSPAPPGIRDGAQECWAMNREPRRDGALRWSAVFWEKLTWVPEKGRWALFSSADERAWFRSHIESRLGAEAEQADLAESEKLLKEAGSDPEKRLTAAAAAYRTRLRRAGALYRLRRLGSS
;
A
#
# COMPACT_ATOMS: atom_id res chain seq x y z
N MET A 1 13.94 -9.08 21.51
CA MET A 1 12.47 -8.90 21.71
C MET A 1 11.70 -10.14 21.27
N ILE A 2 10.50 -10.41 21.79
CA ILE A 2 9.68 -11.55 21.37
C ILE A 2 8.66 -11.07 20.33
N CYS A 3 8.54 -11.78 19.20
CA CYS A 3 7.57 -11.44 18.17
C CYS A 3 6.15 -11.67 18.68
N PRO A 4 5.27 -10.65 18.64
CA PRO A 4 3.94 -10.77 19.20
C PRO A 4 2.98 -11.57 18.29
N LYS A 5 3.32 -11.77 17.00
CA LYS A 5 2.52 -12.61 16.08
C LYS A 5 2.88 -14.10 16.19
N CYS A 6 4.15 -14.46 16.29
CA CYS A 6 4.60 -15.85 16.20
C CYS A 6 5.40 -16.37 17.41
N GLY A 7 5.60 -15.55 18.45
CA GLY A 7 6.26 -15.94 19.70
C GLY A 7 7.78 -16.16 19.62
N ARG A 8 8.41 -16.05 18.43
CA ARG A 8 9.87 -16.23 18.31
C ARG A 8 10.66 -15.05 18.86
N ARG A 9 11.81 -15.35 19.45
CA ARG A 9 12.79 -14.35 19.89
C ARG A 9 13.53 -13.77 18.68
N ASN A 10 13.57 -12.45 18.59
CA ASN A 10 14.32 -11.68 17.60
C ASN A 10 15.41 -10.85 18.31
N ALA A 11 16.42 -10.44 17.54
CA ALA A 11 17.47 -9.53 18.01
C ALA A 11 16.89 -8.28 18.68
N GLU A 12 17.63 -7.71 19.63
CA GLU A 12 17.23 -6.49 20.31
C GLU A 12 17.25 -5.30 19.32
N GLY A 13 16.15 -4.55 19.26
CA GLY A 13 15.98 -3.46 18.28
C GLY A 13 15.56 -3.90 16.87
N ALA A 14 15.24 -5.18 16.63
CA ALA A 14 14.73 -5.63 15.34
C ALA A 14 13.42 -4.88 14.98
N HIS A 15 13.32 -4.35 13.76
CA HIS A 15 12.11 -3.69 13.26
C HIS A 15 11.12 -4.66 12.62
N GLU A 16 11.60 -5.84 12.23
CA GLU A 16 10.85 -6.91 11.59
C GLU A 16 11.19 -8.26 12.23
N CYS A 17 10.22 -9.17 12.27
CA CYS A 17 10.49 -10.54 12.68
C CYS A 17 11.07 -11.34 11.51
N GLU A 18 12.32 -11.80 11.65
CA GLU A 18 13.02 -12.62 10.65
C GLU A 18 12.28 -13.92 10.31
N HIS A 19 11.42 -14.40 11.21
CA HIS A 19 10.69 -15.65 11.01
C HIS A 19 9.36 -15.49 10.27
N CYS A 20 8.58 -14.46 10.58
CA CYS A 20 7.22 -14.30 10.05
C CYS A 20 7.02 -13.02 9.23
N GLY A 21 8.09 -12.26 9.00
CA GLY A 21 8.13 -11.05 8.19
C GLY A 21 7.32 -9.89 8.76
N ILE A 22 6.95 -9.95 10.05
CA ILE A 22 6.08 -8.93 10.62
C ILE A 22 6.88 -7.71 11.04
N ILE A 23 6.48 -6.55 10.51
CA ILE A 23 7.03 -5.27 10.95
C ILE A 23 6.34 -4.88 12.26
N PHE A 24 7.08 -4.84 13.37
CA PHE A 24 6.51 -4.72 14.71
C PHE A 24 5.69 -3.45 14.89
N ILE A 25 6.14 -2.32 14.34
CA ILE A 25 5.43 -1.05 14.47
C ILE A 25 4.10 -1.05 13.73
N ARG A 26 4.05 -1.65 12.53
CA ARG A 26 2.80 -1.79 11.76
C ARG A 26 1.80 -2.70 12.48
N TRP A 27 2.29 -3.79 13.06
CA TRP A 27 1.43 -4.69 13.82
C TRP A 27 0.87 -4.03 15.08
N MET A 28 1.69 -3.29 15.84
CA MET A 28 1.21 -2.55 17.01
C MET A 28 0.14 -1.52 16.63
N ILE A 29 0.35 -0.73 15.57
CA ILE A 29 -0.64 0.23 15.07
C ILE A 29 -1.96 -0.48 14.70
N GLN A 30 -1.88 -1.67 14.09
CA GLN A 30 -3.06 -2.44 13.73
C GLN A 30 -3.83 -2.95 14.95
N GLN A 31 -3.15 -3.37 16.03
CA GLN A 31 -3.82 -3.77 17.28
C GLN A 31 -4.51 -2.60 17.97
N TYR A 32 -3.87 -1.42 18.00
CA TYR A 32 -4.52 -0.22 18.56
C TYR A 32 -5.77 0.19 17.79
N ARG A 33 -5.75 0.11 16.45
CA ARG A 33 -6.94 0.37 15.63
C ARG A 33 -8.08 -0.61 15.91
N ALA A 34 -7.76 -1.88 16.14
CA ALA A 34 -8.76 -2.90 16.48
C ALA A 34 -9.37 -2.71 17.88
N LEU A 35 -8.71 -1.95 18.77
CA LEU A 35 -9.22 -1.60 20.11
C LEU A 35 -10.07 -0.32 20.10
N ASP A 36 -9.80 0.60 19.18
CA ASP A 36 -10.56 1.86 19.01
C ASP A 36 -11.81 1.71 18.13
N GLU A 37 -11.94 0.60 17.39
CA GLU A 37 -13.17 0.28 16.67
C GLU A 37 -14.25 -0.21 17.64
N PRO A 38 -15.41 0.46 17.72
CA PRO A 38 -16.51 -0.02 18.56
C PRO A 38 -16.95 -1.40 18.07
N PRO A 39 -17.26 -2.34 18.99
CA PRO A 39 -17.69 -3.68 18.60
C PRO A 39 -18.92 -3.60 17.68
N PRO A 40 -19.01 -4.48 16.66
CA PRO A 40 -20.16 -4.48 15.78
C PRO A 40 -21.44 -4.68 16.61
N PRO A 41 -22.53 -3.95 16.29
CA PRO A 41 -23.79 -4.12 17.02
C PRO A 41 -24.26 -5.57 16.88
N PRO A 42 -24.81 -6.17 17.95
CA PRO A 42 -25.31 -7.53 17.91
C PRO A 42 -26.39 -7.69 16.81
N PRO A 43 -26.42 -8.81 16.08
CA PRO A 43 -27.39 -9.02 15.03
C PRO A 43 -28.78 -9.19 15.65
N GLY A 44 -29.63 -8.17 15.46
CA GLY A 44 -31.03 -8.24 15.85
C GLY A 44 -31.49 -7.01 16.64
N LYS A 45 -31.82 -5.94 15.91
CA LYS A 45 -32.90 -4.97 16.15
C LYS A 45 -32.71 -3.83 15.15
N MET A 46 -33.22 -4.03 13.92
CA MET A 46 -33.47 -2.91 13.03
C MET A 46 -34.48 -1.99 13.73
N ALA A 47 -34.04 -0.79 14.10
CA ALA A 47 -34.96 0.28 14.45
C ALA A 47 -35.79 0.62 13.19
N PRO A 48 -37.12 0.79 13.31
CA PRO A 48 -37.95 1.12 12.17
C PRO A 48 -37.52 2.47 11.60
N ALA A 49 -37.44 2.55 10.27
CA ALA A 49 -37.16 3.79 9.56
C ALA A 49 -38.19 4.87 9.94
N PRO A 50 -37.78 6.13 10.15
CA PRO A 50 -38.72 7.20 10.45
C PRO A 50 -39.63 7.47 9.24
N PRO A 51 -40.93 7.71 9.44
CA PRO A 51 -41.84 8.03 8.34
C PRO A 51 -41.49 9.40 7.77
N VAL A 52 -41.34 9.45 6.45
CA VAL A 52 -41.24 10.68 5.67
C VAL A 52 -42.60 11.39 5.74
N ALA A 53 -42.69 12.43 6.57
CA ALA A 53 -43.85 13.33 6.57
C ALA A 53 -43.56 14.51 5.64
N VAL A 54 -44.15 14.47 4.46
CA VAL A 54 -44.34 15.64 3.59
C VAL A 54 -45.59 16.37 4.11
N ALA A 55 -45.44 17.61 4.57
CA ALA A 55 -46.56 18.53 4.72
C ALA A 55 -46.08 19.98 4.56
N PHE A 56 -46.42 20.56 3.42
CA PHE A 56 -46.43 22.01 3.20
C PHE A 56 -47.44 22.67 4.14
N SER A 57 -47.08 23.80 4.74
CA SER A 57 -48.01 24.88 5.10
C SER A 57 -47.22 26.15 5.42
N PHE A 58 -47.32 27.16 4.54
CA PHE A 58 -47.04 28.55 4.87
C PHE A 58 -48.08 29.04 5.90
N PRO A 59 -47.73 30.03 6.74
CA PRO A 59 -48.34 31.32 6.47
C PRO A 59 -47.37 32.50 6.56
N ARG A 60 -47.68 33.49 5.72
CA ARG A 60 -47.21 34.86 5.82
C ARG A 60 -47.67 35.47 7.16
N ALA A 61 -46.76 36.09 7.90
CA ALA A 61 -46.98 37.41 8.49
C ALA A 61 -45.67 38.00 9.05
N PHE A 62 -45.36 39.19 8.54
CA PHE A 62 -44.62 40.30 9.16
C PHE A 62 -44.29 40.18 10.66
N THR A 63 -43.03 40.44 11.02
CA THR A 63 -42.64 41.65 11.79
C THR A 63 -41.12 41.91 11.70
N ARG A 64 -40.80 43.20 11.61
CA ARG A 64 -39.48 43.83 11.76
C ARG A 64 -38.86 43.52 13.14
N THR A 65 -37.59 43.93 13.29
CA THR A 65 -36.66 43.79 14.44
C THR A 65 -35.99 42.41 14.49
N THR A 66 -34.66 42.24 14.49
CA THR A 66 -33.62 43.11 15.07
C THR A 66 -32.27 42.74 14.44
N LEU A 67 -31.48 43.76 14.08
CA LEU A 67 -30.02 43.64 14.01
C LEU A 67 -29.52 43.11 15.36
N LEU A 68 -28.90 41.93 15.38
CA LEU A 68 -27.93 41.42 16.38
C LEU A 68 -27.98 39.89 16.33
N GLY A 69 -27.11 39.27 15.53
CA GLY A 69 -27.05 37.81 15.49
C GLY A 69 -26.22 37.20 14.37
N CYS A 70 -25.15 37.86 13.89
CA CYS A 70 -24.29 37.32 12.83
C CYS A 70 -22.84 37.04 13.27
N THR A 71 -22.54 37.01 14.56
CA THR A 71 -21.15 36.74 15.05
C THR A 71 -20.94 35.36 15.65
N SER A 72 -22.00 34.58 15.90
CA SER A 72 -21.88 33.24 16.54
C SER A 72 -21.94 32.07 15.56
N ALA A 73 -22.40 32.27 14.32
CA ALA A 73 -22.46 31.19 13.31
C ALA A 73 -21.12 30.97 12.56
N ALA A 74 -20.24 31.96 12.51
CA ALA A 74 -18.93 31.84 11.84
C ALA A 74 -17.89 31.09 12.67
N LEU A 75 -17.98 31.13 14.01
CA LEU A 75 -17.01 30.47 14.91
C LEU A 75 -17.27 28.96 15.07
N LEU A 76 -18.50 28.49 14.89
CA LEU A 76 -18.81 27.06 14.99
C LEU A 76 -18.49 26.28 13.72
N VAL A 77 -18.47 26.92 12.55
CA VAL A 77 -18.06 26.27 11.29
C VAL A 77 -16.53 26.11 11.22
N GLY A 78 -15.75 27.04 11.80
CA GLY A 78 -14.29 26.93 11.88
C GLY A 78 -13.76 25.84 12.83
N LEU A 79 -14.48 25.57 13.93
CA LEU A 79 -14.05 24.58 14.93
C LEU A 79 -14.36 23.12 14.55
N LEU A 80 -15.30 22.89 13.63
CA LEU A 80 -15.62 21.55 13.11
C LEU A 80 -14.79 21.15 11.88
N ALA A 81 -14.36 22.12 11.05
CA ALA A 81 -13.48 21.84 9.91
C ALA A 81 -12.07 21.39 10.31
N GLY A 82 -11.57 21.81 11.48
CA GLY A 82 -10.25 21.45 11.99
C GLY A 82 -10.14 20.04 12.61
N ARG A 83 -11.26 19.35 12.88
CA ARG A 83 -11.27 18.04 13.55
C ARG A 83 -11.50 16.84 12.63
N LEU A 84 -11.77 17.06 11.34
CA LEU A 84 -12.09 15.99 10.38
C LEU A 84 -11.08 15.83 9.25
N LEU A 85 -10.02 16.64 9.21
CA LEU A 85 -8.90 16.37 8.30
C LEU A 85 -8.04 15.26 8.92
N PRO A 86 -7.93 14.08 8.29
CA PRO A 86 -7.00 13.07 8.74
C PRO A 86 -5.61 13.72 8.80
N ARG A 87 -4.97 13.68 9.97
CA ARG A 87 -3.65 14.30 10.23
C ARG A 87 -2.58 13.85 9.23
N HIS A 88 -2.80 12.77 8.49
CA HIS A 88 -2.04 12.37 7.32
C HIS A 88 -3.07 12.12 6.20
N ALA A 89 -3.15 13.02 5.23
CA ALA A 89 -3.76 12.66 3.95
C ALA A 89 -2.95 11.47 3.41
N PRO A 90 -3.59 10.34 3.06
CA PRO A 90 -2.86 9.23 2.45
C PRO A 90 -2.16 9.79 1.22
N GLN A 91 -0.87 9.50 1.09
CA GLN A 91 -0.12 9.97 -0.06
C GLN A 91 -0.79 9.38 -1.32
N PRO A 92 -0.95 10.11 -2.43
CA PRO A 92 -1.70 9.72 -3.62
C PRO A 92 -1.12 8.47 -4.30
N TRP A 93 0.08 8.05 -3.93
CA TRP A 93 0.71 6.80 -4.34
C TRP A 93 0.46 5.60 -3.41
N GLU A 94 -0.18 5.78 -2.26
CA GLU A 94 -0.57 4.67 -1.35
C GLU A 94 -1.73 3.81 -1.90
N SER A 95 -2.07 3.93 -3.18
CA SER A 95 -3.17 3.17 -3.80
C SER A 95 -2.88 1.68 -4.06
N THR A 96 -1.81 1.12 -3.51
CA THR A 96 -1.63 -0.34 -3.47
C THR A 96 -1.86 -0.86 -2.06
N ALA A 97 -3.08 -0.65 -1.56
CA ALA A 97 -3.59 -1.45 -0.45
C ALA A 97 -3.28 -2.94 -0.74
N PRO A 98 -2.82 -3.70 0.27
CA PRO A 98 -2.43 -5.07 0.06
C PRO A 98 -3.58 -5.86 -0.56
N VAL A 99 -3.27 -6.54 -1.65
CA VAL A 99 -4.20 -7.42 -2.35
C VAL A 99 -4.32 -8.68 -1.52
N ARG A 100 -5.49 -8.86 -0.92
CA ARG A 100 -5.89 -10.17 -0.41
C ARG A 100 -6.30 -11.04 -1.58
N VAL A 101 -5.74 -12.22 -1.65
CA VAL A 101 -6.03 -13.18 -2.71
C VAL A 101 -6.62 -14.43 -2.06
N GLY A 102 -7.71 -14.95 -2.60
CA GLY A 102 -8.26 -16.22 -2.18
C GLY A 102 -7.59 -17.41 -2.86
N GLU A 103 -7.93 -18.61 -2.40
CA GLU A 103 -7.51 -19.84 -3.08
C GLU A 103 -8.10 -19.97 -4.49
N ALA A 104 -9.24 -19.33 -4.77
CA ALA A 104 -9.87 -19.37 -6.07
C ALA A 104 -8.99 -18.72 -7.15
N GLU A 105 -8.49 -17.51 -6.88
CA GLU A 105 -7.60 -16.79 -7.79
C GLU A 105 -6.24 -17.48 -7.92
N LEU A 106 -5.73 -18.09 -6.84
CA LEU A 106 -4.55 -18.94 -6.90
C LEU A 106 -4.78 -20.12 -7.87
N ARG A 107 -5.89 -20.83 -7.73
CA ARG A 107 -6.22 -21.97 -8.61
C ARG A 107 -6.38 -21.54 -10.06
N GLU A 108 -7.01 -20.41 -10.32
CA GLU A 108 -7.21 -19.91 -11.68
C GLU A 108 -5.89 -19.46 -12.32
N HIS A 109 -5.08 -18.67 -11.61
CA HIS A 109 -3.93 -17.99 -12.19
C HIS A 109 -2.59 -18.71 -12.01
N ALA A 110 -2.52 -19.72 -11.15
CA ALA A 110 -1.33 -20.54 -10.93
C ALA A 110 -1.55 -22.04 -11.20
N ALA A 111 -2.61 -22.42 -11.93
CA ALA A 111 -2.94 -23.83 -12.21
C ALA A 111 -1.75 -24.70 -12.67
N PRO A 112 -0.87 -24.24 -13.60
CA PRO A 112 0.30 -25.04 -14.01
C PRO A 112 1.27 -25.27 -12.84
N VAL A 113 1.51 -24.25 -12.03
CA VAL A 113 2.43 -24.33 -10.89
C VAL A 113 1.87 -25.26 -9.81
N LEU A 114 0.56 -25.20 -9.54
CA LEU A 114 -0.09 -26.09 -8.58
C LEU A 114 -0.02 -27.57 -9.01
N ARG A 115 -0.14 -27.83 -10.31
CA ARG A 115 -0.02 -29.19 -10.87
C ARG A 115 1.39 -29.73 -10.66
N ASP A 116 2.40 -28.98 -11.07
CA ASP A 116 3.81 -29.34 -10.90
C ASP A 116 4.13 -29.54 -9.42
N ALA A 117 3.62 -28.66 -8.54
CA ALA A 117 3.81 -28.76 -7.10
C ALA A 117 3.16 -30.00 -6.49
N SER A 118 1.98 -30.39 -6.98
CA SER A 118 1.31 -31.63 -6.58
C SER A 118 2.10 -32.87 -7.02
N GLU A 119 2.61 -32.89 -8.26
CA GLU A 119 3.43 -33.99 -8.78
C GLU A 119 4.78 -34.10 -8.07
N GLY A 120 5.49 -32.98 -7.93
CA GLY A 120 6.77 -32.92 -7.23
C GLY A 120 6.65 -33.15 -5.72
N GLY A 121 5.52 -32.80 -5.11
CA GLY A 121 5.21 -33.17 -3.73
C GLY A 121 5.00 -34.68 -3.59
N ARG A 122 4.17 -35.28 -4.46
CA ARG A 122 3.89 -36.73 -4.46
C ARG A 122 5.16 -37.57 -4.60
N SER A 123 6.08 -37.20 -5.49
CA SER A 123 7.36 -37.92 -5.66
C SER A 123 8.25 -37.88 -4.41
N ARG A 124 8.04 -36.92 -3.51
CA ARG A 124 8.76 -36.75 -2.25
C ARG A 124 7.96 -37.23 -1.02
N GLY A 125 6.78 -37.81 -1.22
CA GLY A 125 5.86 -38.21 -0.16
C GLY A 125 5.26 -37.04 0.62
N ILE A 126 5.14 -35.86 -0.01
CA ILE A 126 4.65 -34.62 0.61
C ILE A 126 3.36 -34.20 -0.08
N ALA A 127 2.28 -34.06 0.70
CA ALA A 127 1.00 -33.57 0.19
C ALA A 127 1.03 -32.04 0.08
N MET A 128 1.27 -31.53 -1.13
CA MET A 128 1.28 -30.09 -1.39
C MET A 128 -0.16 -29.56 -1.50
N THR A 129 -0.51 -28.59 -0.66
CA THR A 129 -1.86 -27.97 -0.65
C THR A 129 -1.82 -26.54 -1.20
N PRO A 130 -2.92 -26.05 -1.80
CA PRO A 130 -3.01 -24.65 -2.23
C PRO A 130 -2.76 -23.66 -1.08
N ALA A 131 -3.23 -23.97 0.13
CA ALA A 131 -3.00 -23.15 1.32
C ALA A 131 -1.52 -22.95 1.65
N ALA A 132 -0.67 -23.95 1.42
CA ALA A 132 0.79 -23.83 1.63
C ALA A 132 1.48 -22.94 0.59
N LEU A 133 0.86 -22.78 -0.59
CA LEU A 133 1.42 -22.05 -1.73
C LEU A 133 0.85 -20.62 -1.85
N LEU A 134 -0.34 -20.39 -1.29
CA LEU A 134 -1.03 -19.10 -1.31
C LEU A 134 -0.17 -17.93 -0.81
N PRO A 135 0.60 -18.04 0.30
CA PRO A 135 1.41 -16.93 0.77
C PRO A 135 2.44 -16.42 -0.25
N TYR A 136 3.00 -17.30 -1.08
CA TYR A 136 3.94 -16.89 -2.13
C TYR A 136 3.24 -16.19 -3.29
N PHE A 137 2.04 -16.65 -3.65
CA PHE A 137 1.22 -15.97 -4.63
C PHE A 137 0.81 -14.58 -4.14
N GLU A 138 0.33 -14.47 -2.90
CA GLU A 138 0.00 -13.19 -2.26
C GLU A 138 1.22 -12.28 -2.18
N GLN A 139 2.39 -12.82 -1.83
CA GLN A 139 3.63 -12.04 -1.82
C GLN A 139 3.93 -11.45 -3.20
N GLY A 140 3.76 -12.24 -4.27
CA GLY A 140 3.89 -11.75 -5.64
C GLY A 140 2.89 -10.65 -6.02
N ALA A 141 1.62 -10.83 -5.64
CA ALA A 141 0.58 -9.84 -5.88
C ALA A 141 0.82 -8.53 -5.11
N ASN A 142 1.50 -8.61 -3.97
CA ASN A 142 1.86 -7.48 -3.11
C ASN A 142 3.28 -6.94 -3.32
N ASP A 143 4.08 -7.57 -4.18
CA ASP A 143 5.43 -7.11 -4.56
C ASP A 143 5.37 -5.81 -5.38
N PHE A 144 4.17 -5.37 -5.77
CA PHE A 144 3.94 -4.12 -6.47
C PHE A 144 3.89 -2.91 -5.52
N THR A 145 5.06 -2.56 -4.97
CA THR A 145 5.24 -1.34 -4.17
C THR A 145 5.70 -0.18 -5.05
N LEU A 146 5.43 1.05 -4.60
CA LEU A 146 5.98 2.24 -5.26
C LEU A 146 7.52 2.20 -5.29
N GLU A 147 8.16 1.69 -4.23
CA GLU A 147 9.61 1.58 -4.14
C GLU A 147 10.15 0.67 -5.25
N ASN A 148 9.52 -0.48 -5.49
CA ASN A 148 9.91 -1.39 -6.55
C ASN A 148 9.69 -0.77 -7.95
N LEU A 149 8.61 -0.01 -8.13
CA LEU A 149 8.37 0.77 -9.35
C LEU A 149 9.46 1.82 -9.60
N LYS A 150 9.83 2.59 -8.58
CA LYS A 150 10.91 3.59 -8.65
C LYS A 150 12.25 2.93 -8.97
N ALA A 151 12.56 1.81 -8.32
CA ALA A 151 13.78 1.06 -8.56
C ALA A 151 13.84 0.53 -10.00
N ALA A 152 12.75 -0.05 -10.50
CA ALA A 152 12.66 -0.54 -11.88
C ALA A 152 12.78 0.60 -12.91
N ALA A 153 12.10 1.73 -12.68
CA ALA A 153 12.20 2.91 -13.53
C ALA A 153 13.63 3.50 -13.54
N ALA A 154 14.27 3.58 -12.37
CA ALA A 154 15.65 4.04 -12.23
C ALA A 154 16.65 3.12 -12.95
N ALA A 155 16.50 1.80 -12.83
CA ALA A 155 17.32 0.83 -13.54
C ALA A 155 17.21 0.95 -15.07
N ALA A 156 16.06 1.41 -15.58
CA ALA A 156 15.84 1.69 -16.99
C ALA A 156 16.26 3.11 -17.43
N GLY A 157 16.88 3.91 -16.56
CA GLY A 157 17.25 5.30 -16.84
C GLY A 157 16.05 6.25 -16.98
N LYS A 158 14.88 5.84 -16.47
CA LYS A 158 13.61 6.59 -16.47
C LYS A 158 13.12 6.88 -15.06
N GLY A 159 14.05 7.04 -14.11
CA GLY A 159 13.74 7.40 -12.73
C GLY A 159 12.91 8.68 -12.66
N VAL A 160 12.09 8.79 -11.61
CA VAL A 160 11.30 10.01 -11.37
C VAL A 160 12.25 11.19 -11.24
N PRO A 161 12.04 12.31 -11.96
CA PRO A 161 12.84 13.51 -11.78
C PRO A 161 12.78 13.98 -10.32
N THR A 162 13.94 14.18 -9.72
CA THR A 162 14.07 14.66 -8.34
C THR A 162 14.76 16.02 -8.30
N MET A 163 14.44 16.79 -7.26
CA MET A 163 15.09 18.04 -6.95
C MET A 163 15.35 18.10 -5.44
N THR A 164 16.58 18.40 -5.03
CA THR A 164 16.92 18.56 -3.62
C THR A 164 16.04 19.64 -3.00
N ALA A 165 15.50 19.37 -1.82
CA ALA A 165 14.73 20.35 -1.06
C ALA A 165 15.70 21.27 -0.30
N GLU A 166 15.28 22.50 -0.01
CA GLU A 166 16.05 23.40 0.85
C GLU A 166 16.08 22.83 2.28
N GLU A 167 17.08 23.21 3.08
CA GLU A 167 17.34 22.61 4.39
C GLU A 167 16.13 22.76 5.34
N ASP A 168 15.39 23.86 5.21
CA ASP A 168 14.20 24.17 6.01
C ASP A 168 12.90 23.56 5.46
N ASP A 169 12.87 23.09 4.20
CA ASP A 169 11.66 22.58 3.53
C ASP A 169 11.03 21.42 4.32
N GLY A 170 11.88 20.56 4.90
CA GLY A 170 11.44 19.39 5.66
C GLY A 170 10.58 19.75 6.87
N HIS A 171 10.85 20.86 7.55
CA HIS A 171 10.04 21.29 8.67
C HIS A 171 8.89 22.19 8.22
N ALA A 172 9.17 23.13 7.29
CA ALA A 172 8.20 24.10 6.80
C ALA A 172 7.01 23.47 6.06
N HIS A 173 7.25 22.40 5.30
CA HIS A 173 6.25 21.81 4.41
C HIS A 173 5.75 20.44 4.85
N ARG A 174 5.90 20.12 6.15
CA ARG A 174 5.40 18.86 6.71
C ARG A 174 3.91 18.64 6.45
N ASP A 175 3.10 19.69 6.60
CA ASP A 175 1.64 19.65 6.42
C ASP A 175 1.21 20.08 5.01
N THR A 176 2.15 20.50 4.17
CA THR A 176 1.93 20.90 2.77
C THR A 176 2.92 20.21 1.83
N PRO A 177 2.91 18.86 1.74
CA PRO A 177 3.95 18.11 1.04
C PRO A 177 3.82 18.18 -0.49
N TYR A 178 2.96 19.03 -1.03
CA TYR A 178 2.85 19.28 -2.47
C TYR A 178 3.20 20.72 -2.78
N ARG A 179 3.97 20.92 -3.84
CA ARG A 179 4.12 22.24 -4.46
C ARG A 179 3.72 22.17 -5.93
N CYS A 180 2.96 23.14 -6.38
CA CYS A 180 2.52 23.23 -7.76
C CYS A 180 2.70 24.63 -8.33
N LEU A 181 3.16 24.70 -9.57
CA LEU A 181 3.32 25.94 -10.33
C LEU A 181 1.97 26.33 -10.94
N ARG A 182 1.46 27.50 -10.56
CA ARG A 182 0.20 28.08 -11.02
C ARG A 182 0.44 29.54 -11.37
N GLU A 183 0.10 29.94 -12.59
CA GLU A 183 0.22 31.34 -13.04
C GLU A 183 1.62 31.95 -12.80
N GLY A 184 2.68 31.13 -12.90
CA GLY A 184 4.07 31.55 -12.68
C GLY A 184 4.54 31.58 -11.22
N ALA A 185 3.69 31.20 -10.26
CA ALA A 185 4.03 31.14 -8.83
C ALA A 185 3.92 29.72 -8.25
N TRP A 186 4.82 29.37 -7.33
CA TRP A 186 4.74 28.12 -6.56
C TRP A 186 3.73 28.25 -5.44
N THR A 187 2.85 27.26 -5.34
CA THR A 187 1.83 27.16 -4.29
C THR A 187 2.00 25.84 -3.55
N TYR A 188 1.91 25.88 -2.22
CA TYR A 188 2.09 24.71 -1.36
C TYR A 188 0.75 24.26 -0.80
N SER A 189 0.52 22.95 -0.75
CA SER A 189 -0.78 22.41 -0.38
C SER A 189 -0.70 21.02 0.27
N PRO A 190 -1.72 20.64 1.08
CA PRO A 190 -1.82 19.28 1.63
C PRO A 190 -2.12 18.21 0.58
N ALA A 191 -2.68 18.59 -0.56
CA ALA A 191 -3.02 17.70 -1.66
C ALA A 191 -2.85 18.44 -3.00
N PRO A 192 -2.40 17.75 -4.07
CA PRO A 192 -2.22 18.39 -5.35
C PRO A 192 -3.59 18.81 -5.93
N PRO A 193 -3.67 19.97 -6.60
CA PRO A 193 -4.91 20.46 -7.19
C PRO A 193 -5.31 19.62 -8.42
N GLY A 194 -6.58 19.71 -8.82
CA GLY A 194 -7.04 19.09 -10.06
C GLY A 194 -6.48 19.80 -11.30
N ILE A 195 -6.51 19.14 -12.46
CA ILE A 195 -6.04 19.78 -13.72
C ILE A 195 -6.83 21.04 -14.09
N ARG A 196 -8.11 21.12 -13.68
CA ARG A 196 -8.98 22.27 -13.94
C ARG A 196 -8.59 23.52 -13.13
N ASP A 197 -7.70 23.36 -12.15
CA ASP A 197 -7.25 24.45 -11.28
C ASP A 197 -6.03 25.21 -11.86
N GLY A 198 -5.63 24.91 -13.09
CA GLY A 198 -4.59 25.64 -13.83
C GLY A 198 -3.15 25.31 -13.40
N ALA A 199 -2.94 24.20 -12.69
CA ALA A 199 -1.60 23.75 -12.34
C ALA A 199 -0.85 23.23 -13.57
N GLN A 200 0.30 23.84 -13.85
CA GLN A 200 1.16 23.51 -14.98
C GLN A 200 2.15 22.38 -14.62
N GLU A 201 2.56 22.35 -13.36
CA GLU A 201 3.54 21.41 -12.85
C GLU A 201 3.30 21.16 -11.36
N CYS A 202 3.46 19.94 -10.90
CA CYS A 202 3.33 19.57 -9.49
C CYS A 202 4.46 18.65 -9.05
N TRP A 203 4.84 18.78 -7.78
CA TRP A 203 5.87 17.99 -7.13
C TRP A 203 5.37 17.51 -5.76
N ALA A 204 5.80 16.31 -5.36
CA ALA A 204 5.57 15.76 -4.04
C ALA A 204 6.87 15.73 -3.24
N MET A 205 6.82 16.14 -1.98
CA MET A 205 7.94 16.01 -1.06
C MET A 205 8.06 14.56 -0.62
N ASN A 206 9.27 14.03 -0.68
CA ASN A 206 9.62 12.71 -0.18
C ASN A 206 10.80 12.82 0.80
N ARG A 207 10.95 11.81 1.66
CA ARG A 207 12.02 11.71 2.64
C ARG A 207 12.67 10.35 2.56
N GLU A 208 13.99 10.34 2.41
CA GLU A 208 14.77 9.11 2.42
C GLU A 208 15.67 9.08 3.65
N PRO A 209 15.58 8.04 4.51
CA PRO A 209 16.47 7.90 5.65
C PRO A 209 17.90 7.67 5.16
N ARG A 210 18.85 8.45 5.67
CA ARG A 210 20.27 8.35 5.40
C ARG A 210 21.03 8.07 6.69
N ARG A 211 22.11 7.31 6.55
CA ARG A 211 22.99 6.95 7.65
C ARG A 211 24.43 7.14 7.25
N ASP A 212 25.18 7.84 8.09
CA ASP A 212 26.63 7.95 7.98
C ASP A 212 27.24 7.64 9.36
N GLY A 213 27.82 6.45 9.49
CA GLY A 213 28.25 5.90 10.78
C GLY A 213 27.12 5.83 11.82
N ALA A 214 27.24 6.66 12.87
CA ALA A 214 26.24 6.80 13.94
C ALA A 214 25.16 7.85 13.64
N LEU A 215 25.41 8.77 12.70
CA LEU A 215 24.49 9.85 12.36
C LEU A 215 23.33 9.30 11.51
N ARG A 216 22.11 9.65 11.90
CA ARG A 216 20.88 9.35 11.18
C ARG A 216 20.19 10.67 10.83
N TRP A 217 19.91 10.87 9.56
CA TRP A 217 19.19 12.04 9.06
C TRP A 217 18.23 11.61 7.95
N SER A 218 17.35 12.51 7.50
CA SER A 218 16.44 12.23 6.38
C SER A 218 16.72 13.23 5.27
N ALA A 219 17.12 12.72 4.10
CA ALA A 219 17.21 13.55 2.90
C ALA A 219 15.81 13.93 2.47
N VAL A 220 15.57 15.23 2.33
CA VAL A 220 14.31 15.77 1.84
C VAL A 220 14.51 16.17 0.38
N PHE A 221 13.59 15.73 -0.49
CA PHE A 221 13.64 16.06 -1.91
C PHE A 221 12.23 16.09 -2.49
N TRP A 222 12.11 16.80 -3.59
CA TRP A 222 10.90 16.92 -4.38
C TRP A 222 10.93 15.92 -5.52
N GLU A 223 9.83 15.20 -5.74
CA GLU A 223 9.63 14.28 -6.85
C GLU A 223 8.59 14.85 -7.81
N LYS A 224 8.91 14.92 -9.10
CA LYS A 224 7.99 15.47 -10.09
C LYS A 224 6.80 14.55 -10.29
N LEU A 225 5.60 15.13 -10.24
CA LEU A 225 4.35 14.46 -10.58
C LEU A 225 3.95 14.78 -12.01
N THR A 226 3.30 13.82 -12.65
CA THR A 226 2.67 13.97 -13.97
C THR A 226 1.16 13.83 -13.81
N TRP A 227 0.40 14.68 -14.51
CA TRP A 227 -1.05 14.50 -14.58
C TRP A 227 -1.37 13.23 -15.38
N VAL A 228 -2.16 12.33 -14.80
CA VAL A 228 -2.55 11.07 -15.43
C VAL A 228 -4.06 11.12 -15.71
N PRO A 229 -4.49 11.44 -16.95
CA PRO A 229 -5.89 11.66 -17.29
C PRO A 229 -6.79 10.47 -16.94
N GLU A 230 -6.34 9.24 -17.23
CA GLU A 230 -7.10 8.02 -16.96
C GLU A 230 -7.31 7.76 -15.46
N LYS A 231 -6.46 8.34 -14.60
CA LYS A 231 -6.60 8.26 -13.14
C LYS A 231 -7.27 9.51 -12.54
N GLY A 232 -7.49 10.55 -13.35
CA GLY A 232 -8.01 11.85 -12.90
C GLY A 232 -7.18 12.50 -11.80
N ARG A 233 -5.86 12.23 -11.74
CA ARG A 233 -4.98 12.71 -10.64
C ARG A 233 -3.53 12.86 -11.07
N TRP A 234 -2.77 13.59 -10.27
CA TRP A 234 -1.30 13.62 -10.34
C TRP A 234 -0.71 12.33 -9.78
N ALA A 235 0.27 11.75 -10.48
CA ALA A 235 1.00 10.56 -10.06
C ALA A 235 2.45 10.59 -10.53
N LEU A 236 3.29 9.74 -9.94
CA LEU A 236 4.71 9.63 -10.30
C LEU A 236 4.91 8.97 -11.68
N PHE A 237 3.97 8.11 -12.09
CA PHE A 237 4.03 7.34 -13.32
C PHE A 237 2.67 7.31 -14.02
N SER A 238 2.69 7.32 -15.36
CA SER A 238 1.50 7.02 -16.15
C SER A 238 1.08 5.55 -15.98
N SER A 239 -0.15 5.18 -16.33
CA SER A 239 -0.56 3.77 -16.27
C SER A 239 0.21 2.88 -17.24
N ALA A 240 0.70 3.45 -18.36
CA ALA A 240 1.56 2.73 -19.28
C ALA A 240 2.94 2.45 -18.66
N ASP A 241 3.54 3.46 -18.04
CA ASP A 241 4.84 3.35 -17.37
C ASP A 241 4.79 2.37 -16.20
N GLU A 242 3.78 2.46 -15.32
CA GLU A 242 3.62 1.53 -14.20
C GLU A 242 3.58 0.07 -14.68
N ARG A 243 2.85 -0.21 -15.77
CA ARG A 243 2.78 -1.55 -16.35
C ARG A 243 4.12 -1.98 -16.94
N ALA A 244 4.82 -1.08 -17.63
CA ALA A 244 6.13 -1.38 -18.21
C ALA A 244 7.16 -1.69 -17.11
N TRP A 245 7.26 -0.83 -16.09
CA TRP A 245 8.18 -1.01 -14.97
C TRP A 245 7.85 -2.25 -14.14
N PHE A 246 6.57 -2.56 -13.97
CA PHE A 246 6.21 -3.79 -13.29
C PHE A 246 6.57 -5.06 -14.06
N ARG A 247 6.41 -5.06 -15.40
CA ARG A 247 6.89 -6.19 -16.22
C ARG A 247 8.40 -6.34 -16.10
N SER A 248 9.14 -5.24 -16.19
CA SER A 248 10.59 -5.24 -16.01
C SER A 248 11.01 -5.75 -14.62
N HIS A 249 10.30 -5.36 -13.57
CA HIS A 249 10.50 -5.87 -12.21
C HIS A 249 10.28 -7.39 -12.13
N ILE A 250 9.19 -7.90 -12.72
CA ILE A 250 8.94 -9.35 -12.77
C ILE A 250 10.07 -10.08 -13.52
N GLU A 251 10.47 -9.57 -14.68
CA GLU A 251 11.49 -10.21 -15.51
C GLU A 251 12.87 -10.22 -14.84
N SER A 252 13.24 -9.13 -14.15
CA SER A 252 14.52 -9.01 -13.47
C SER A 252 14.62 -9.78 -12.16
N ARG A 253 13.51 -9.94 -11.42
CA ARG A 253 13.52 -10.53 -10.05
C ARG A 253 12.93 -11.93 -9.97
N LEU A 254 12.05 -12.29 -10.90
CA LEU A 254 11.28 -13.53 -10.88
C LEU A 254 11.53 -14.36 -12.16
N GLY A 255 12.79 -14.39 -12.58
CA GLY A 255 13.28 -15.12 -13.74
C GLY A 255 13.79 -16.53 -13.43
N ALA A 256 14.38 -17.17 -14.43
CA ALA A 256 14.87 -18.56 -14.33
C ALA A 256 16.00 -18.73 -13.31
N GLU A 257 16.87 -17.73 -13.14
CA GLU A 257 17.94 -17.76 -12.14
C GLU A 257 17.39 -17.81 -10.70
N ALA A 258 16.36 -17.01 -10.41
CA ALA A 258 15.69 -17.03 -9.11
C ALA A 258 14.95 -18.36 -8.86
N GLU A 259 14.36 -18.95 -9.90
CA GLU A 259 13.75 -20.28 -9.82
C GLU A 259 14.77 -21.38 -9.52
N GLN A 260 15.96 -21.34 -10.14
CA GLN A 260 17.05 -22.27 -9.84
C GLN A 260 17.55 -22.11 -8.39
N ALA A 261 17.64 -20.87 -7.92
CA ALA A 261 18.01 -20.59 -6.52
C ALA A 261 16.99 -21.18 -5.54
N ASP A 262 15.68 -21.04 -5.82
CA ASP A 262 14.60 -21.60 -5.01
C ASP A 262 14.64 -23.15 -5.00
N LEU A 263 14.97 -23.79 -6.13
CA LEU A 263 15.16 -25.24 -6.20
C LEU A 263 16.32 -25.70 -5.31
N ALA A 264 17.48 -25.05 -5.43
CA ALA A 264 18.65 -25.38 -4.62
C ALA A 264 18.40 -25.14 -3.12
N GLU A 265 17.72 -24.06 -2.77
CA GLU A 265 17.30 -23.77 -1.39
C GLU A 265 16.33 -24.83 -0.87
N SER A 266 15.33 -25.23 -1.68
CA SER A 266 14.37 -26.27 -1.33
C SER A 266 15.05 -27.60 -1.00
N GLU A 267 16.03 -28.02 -1.82
CA GLU A 267 16.79 -29.24 -1.57
C GLU A 267 17.61 -29.18 -0.29
N LYS A 268 18.23 -28.03 -0.01
CA LYS A 268 18.95 -27.81 1.24
C LYS A 268 17.99 -27.90 2.45
N LEU A 269 16.87 -27.19 2.40
CA LEU A 269 15.88 -27.17 3.47
C LEU A 269 15.25 -28.55 3.69
N LEU A 270 15.05 -29.34 2.64
CA LEU A 270 14.51 -30.70 2.75
C LEU A 270 15.47 -31.63 3.51
N LYS A 271 16.78 -31.47 3.33
CA LYS A 271 17.79 -32.23 4.08
C LYS A 271 17.76 -31.84 5.57
N GLU A 272 17.63 -30.55 5.87
CA GLU A 272 17.58 -30.02 7.24
C GLU A 272 16.26 -30.35 7.96
N ALA A 273 15.16 -30.50 7.22
CA ALA A 273 13.84 -30.78 7.78
C ALA A 273 13.73 -32.17 8.43
N GLY A 274 14.55 -33.15 8.00
CA GLY A 274 14.49 -34.52 8.51
C GLY A 274 13.11 -35.15 8.32
N SER A 275 12.51 -35.62 9.43
CA SER A 275 11.18 -36.24 9.47
C SER A 275 10.03 -35.29 9.84
N ASP A 276 10.32 -34.00 10.11
CA ASP A 276 9.30 -33.02 10.50
C ASP A 276 8.39 -32.68 9.30
N PRO A 277 7.09 -33.04 9.35
CA PRO A 277 6.20 -32.89 8.21
C PRO A 277 5.95 -31.42 7.82
N GLU A 278 5.91 -30.51 8.79
CA GLU A 278 5.66 -29.09 8.53
C GLU A 278 6.88 -28.42 7.89
N LYS A 279 8.08 -28.73 8.39
CA LYS A 279 9.33 -28.27 7.78
C LYS A 279 9.52 -28.85 6.38
N ARG A 280 9.20 -30.13 6.18
CA ARG A 280 9.26 -30.77 4.85
C ARG A 280 8.30 -30.10 3.88
N LEU A 281 7.06 -29.80 4.30
CA LEU A 281 6.10 -29.09 3.48
C LEU A 281 6.61 -27.70 3.09
N THR A 282 7.10 -26.93 4.06
CA THR A 282 7.66 -25.59 3.84
C THR A 282 8.86 -25.64 2.90
N ALA A 283 9.77 -26.60 3.11
CA ALA A 283 10.95 -26.80 2.30
C ALA A 283 10.57 -27.17 0.85
N ALA A 284 9.63 -28.09 0.65
CA ALA A 284 9.14 -28.46 -0.68
C ALA A 284 8.39 -27.31 -1.36
N ALA A 285 7.65 -26.48 -0.61
CA ALA A 285 6.94 -25.33 -1.15
C ALA A 285 7.92 -24.23 -1.65
N ALA A 286 9.09 -24.11 -1.03
CA ALA A 286 10.12 -23.15 -1.43
C ALA A 286 10.55 -23.31 -2.91
N ALA A 287 10.56 -24.54 -3.45
CA ALA A 287 10.87 -24.81 -4.86
C ALA A 287 9.96 -24.08 -5.86
N TYR A 288 8.75 -23.69 -5.44
CA TYR A 288 7.74 -23.06 -6.29
C TYR A 288 7.58 -21.56 -5.99
N ARG A 289 8.34 -21.01 -5.05
CA ARG A 289 8.21 -19.65 -4.52
C ARG A 289 8.27 -18.61 -5.65
N THR A 290 9.32 -18.60 -6.47
CA THR A 290 9.46 -17.64 -7.58
C THR A 290 8.34 -17.76 -8.60
N ARG A 291 7.97 -18.98 -8.99
CA ARG A 291 6.88 -19.21 -9.97
C ARG A 291 5.53 -18.73 -9.44
N LEU A 292 5.24 -18.96 -8.15
CA LEU A 292 4.03 -18.48 -7.49
C LEU A 292 4.03 -16.96 -7.33
N ARG A 293 5.15 -16.37 -6.90
CA ARG A 293 5.30 -14.90 -6.84
C ARG A 293 5.11 -14.28 -8.23
N ARG A 294 5.66 -14.90 -9.27
CA ARG A 294 5.48 -14.46 -10.66
C ARG A 294 4.01 -14.53 -11.08
N ALA A 295 3.32 -15.62 -10.78
CA ALA A 295 1.89 -15.76 -11.07
C ALA A 295 1.06 -14.70 -10.34
N GLY A 296 1.34 -14.46 -9.04
CA GLY A 296 0.69 -13.43 -8.24
C GLY A 296 0.94 -12.01 -8.76
N ALA A 297 2.17 -11.72 -9.15
CA ALA A 297 2.52 -10.45 -9.77
C ALA A 297 1.75 -10.27 -11.09
N LEU A 298 1.80 -11.24 -12.00
CA LEU A 298 1.07 -11.19 -13.27
C LEU A 298 -0.45 -11.04 -13.08
N TYR A 299 -1.02 -11.69 -12.06
CA TYR A 299 -2.41 -11.48 -11.67
C TYR A 299 -2.70 -10.02 -11.33
N ARG A 300 -1.87 -9.40 -10.46
CA ARG A 300 -2.02 -7.98 -10.12
C ARG A 300 -1.87 -7.08 -11.34
N LEU A 301 -0.90 -7.35 -12.22
CA LEU A 301 -0.66 -6.57 -13.43
C LEU A 301 -1.89 -6.52 -14.34
N ARG A 302 -2.57 -7.65 -14.54
CA ARG A 302 -3.78 -7.70 -15.39
C ARG A 302 -4.88 -6.80 -14.85
N ARG A 303 -5.03 -6.73 -13.52
CA ARG A 303 -6.05 -5.91 -12.84
C ARG A 303 -5.75 -4.42 -12.84
N LEU A 304 -4.50 -4.00 -13.08
CA LEU A 304 -4.17 -2.58 -13.26
C LEU A 304 -4.70 -2.00 -14.59
N GLY A 305 -5.08 -2.85 -15.55
CA GLY A 305 -5.62 -2.43 -16.84
C GLY A 305 -7.15 -2.43 -16.94
N SER A 306 -7.85 -2.83 -15.88
CA SER A 306 -9.31 -3.01 -15.87
C SER A 306 -10.06 -1.93 -15.08
N SER A 307 -9.35 -0.95 -14.53
CA SER A 307 -9.87 0.23 -13.81
C SER A 307 -9.74 1.47 -14.66
#